data_AF-A0A0Q4B6T4-F1
#
_entry.id   AF-A0A0Q4B6T4-F1
#
_cell.length_a   1.000
_cell.length_b   1.000
_cell.length_c   1.000
_cell.angle_alpha   90.00
_cell.angle_beta   90.00
_cell.angle_gamma   90.00
#
_symmetry.space_group_name_H-M   'P 1'
#
loop_
_entity.id
_entity.type
_entity.pdbx_description
1 polymer ?
#
loop_
_entity_poly.entity_id
_entity_poly.type
_entity_poly.pdbx_seq_one_letter_code
_entity_poly.pdbx_strand_id
1 'polypeptide(L)'
;MSKRIVKAGTSGRYGARYGVVIRNRVKNIEAQQYGKHECPSCHHLSVKRISSGIWNCRHCGVKFAAGAYSPKQKKSTLLITE
;
A
#
# COMPACT_ATOMS: atom_id res chain seq x y z
N MET A 1 12.05 14.94 15.35
CA MET A 1 11.40 15.53 14.17
C MET A 1 9.95 15.88 14.50
N SER A 2 9.53 17.13 14.32
CA SER A 2 8.15 17.57 14.60
C SER A 2 7.21 17.25 13.43
N LYS A 3 5.95 16.95 13.73
CA LYS A 3 4.93 16.66 12.71
C LYS A 3 4.51 17.97 12.02
N ARG A 4 5.00 18.20 10.80
CA ARG A 4 4.67 19.41 10.01
C ARG A 4 3.20 19.53 9.59
N ILE A 5 2.52 18.42 9.31
CA ILE A 5 1.15 18.41 8.75
C ILE A 5 0.25 17.54 9.62
N VAL A 6 -0.83 18.11 10.15
CA VAL A 6 -1.77 17.40 11.05
C VAL A 6 -2.78 16.56 10.26
N LYS A 7 -3.53 17.18 9.33
CA LYS A 7 -4.70 16.55 8.68
C LYS A 7 -4.39 15.93 7.31
N ALA A 8 -3.70 16.66 6.43
CA ALA A 8 -3.51 16.22 5.04
C ALA A 8 -2.55 15.02 4.90
N GLY A 9 -1.55 14.86 5.79
CA GLY A 9 -0.59 13.76 5.69
C GLY A 9 0.13 13.75 4.34
N THR A 10 0.21 12.59 3.69
CA THR A 10 0.94 12.40 2.41
C THR A 10 0.31 13.18 1.25
N SER A 11 -1.01 13.40 1.26
CA SER A 11 -1.69 14.19 0.23
C SER A 11 -1.43 15.69 0.35
N GLY A 12 -0.67 16.13 1.35
CA GLY A 12 -0.20 17.52 1.48
C GLY A 12 0.61 18.00 0.26
N ARG A 13 1.29 17.08 -0.45
CA ARG A 13 2.08 17.41 -1.66
C ARG A 13 1.28 18.04 -2.79
N TYR A 14 -0.04 17.82 -2.80
CA TYR A 14 -0.92 18.35 -3.85
C TYR A 14 -1.32 19.83 -3.63
N GLY A 15 -1.06 20.39 -2.44
CA GLY A 15 -1.42 21.77 -2.09
C GLY A 15 -2.94 21.97 -2.04
N ALA A 16 -3.39 23.13 -2.54
CA ALA A 16 -4.80 23.53 -2.58
C ALA A 16 -5.62 22.89 -3.72
N ARG A 17 -4.97 22.16 -4.63
CA ARG A 17 -5.60 21.61 -5.86
C ARG A 17 -6.40 20.33 -5.58
N TYR A 18 -7.27 19.97 -6.54
CA TYR A 18 -8.00 18.70 -6.63
C TYR A 18 -9.11 18.44 -5.59
N GLY A 19 -9.40 19.39 -4.69
CA GLY A 19 -10.48 19.26 -3.71
C GLY A 19 -10.19 18.29 -2.56
N VAL A 20 -11.08 18.25 -1.56
CA VAL A 20 -10.85 17.47 -0.31
C VAL A 20 -11.11 15.98 -0.50
N VAL A 21 -12.20 15.62 -1.19
CA VAL A 21 -12.64 14.22 -1.33
C VAL A 21 -11.59 13.37 -2.07
N ILE A 22 -11.08 13.87 -3.19
CA ILE A 22 -10.06 13.17 -3.99
C ILE A 22 -8.77 13.00 -3.19
N ARG A 23 -8.31 14.07 -2.51
CA ARG A 23 -7.11 14.01 -1.67
C ARG A 23 -7.25 13.02 -0.52
N ASN A 24 -8.42 12.93 0.12
CA ASN A 24 -8.68 11.95 1.17
C ASN A 24 -8.64 10.52 0.64
N ARG A 25 -9.21 10.26 -0.54
CA ARG A 25 -9.16 8.94 -1.20
C ARG A 25 -7.71 8.53 -1.49
N VAL A 26 -6.92 9.44 -2.08
CA VAL A 26 -5.50 9.19 -2.39
C VAL A 26 -4.70 8.96 -1.12
N LYS A 27 -4.91 9.77 -0.08
CA LYS A 27 -4.27 9.59 1.24
C LYS A 27 -4.49 8.18 1.80
N ASN A 28 -5.72 7.67 1.73
CA ASN A 28 -6.05 6.33 2.23
C ASN A 28 -5.36 5.22 1.41
N ILE A 29 -5.33 5.36 0.09
CA ILE A 29 -4.63 4.43 -0.81
C ILE A 29 -3.13 4.43 -0.52
N GLU A 30 -2.53 5.61 -0.37
CA GLU A 30 -1.11 5.76 -0.07
C GLU A 30 -0.74 5.24 1.32
N ALA A 31 -1.61 5.41 2.31
CA ALA A 31 -1.41 4.83 3.64
C ALA A 31 -1.34 3.30 3.58
N GLN A 32 -2.20 2.68 2.78
CA GLN A 32 -2.13 1.23 2.52
C GLN A 32 -0.85 0.86 1.75
N GLN A 33 -0.51 1.60 0.71
CA GLN A 33 0.66 1.30 -0.13
C GLN A 33 2.00 1.43 0.63
N TYR A 34 2.19 2.50 1.39
CA TYR A 34 3.42 2.78 2.15
C TYR A 34 3.46 2.09 3.51
N GLY A 35 2.37 1.42 3.91
CA GLY A 35 2.34 0.59 5.11
C GLY A 35 3.44 -0.46 5.10
N LYS A 36 3.90 -0.85 6.30
CA LYS A 36 4.80 -2.00 6.44
C LYS A 36 3.98 -3.26 6.27
N HIS A 37 4.38 -4.12 5.34
CA HIS A 37 3.66 -5.34 5.02
C HIS A 37 4.53 -6.56 5.23
N GLU A 38 3.87 -7.64 5.66
CA GLU A 38 4.48 -8.93 5.90
C GLU A 38 4.76 -9.67 4.59
N CYS A 39 5.92 -10.31 4.52
CA CYS A 39 6.29 -11.16 3.39
C CYS A 39 5.68 -12.55 3.55
N PRO A 40 5.04 -13.13 2.53
CA PRO A 40 4.46 -14.48 2.61
C PRO A 40 5.50 -15.60 2.76
N SER A 41 6.78 -15.32 2.49
CA SER A 41 7.86 -16.31 2.58
C SER A 41 8.64 -16.18 3.90
N CYS A 42 9.21 -15.01 4.19
CA CYS A 42 10.06 -14.81 5.36
C CYS A 42 9.37 -14.13 6.55
N HIS A 43 8.07 -13.81 6.45
CA HIS A 43 7.24 -13.20 7.51
C HIS A 43 7.77 -11.87 8.06
N HIS A 44 8.74 -11.27 7.38
CA HIS A 44 9.33 -10.00 7.78
C HIS A 44 8.53 -8.82 7.21
N LEU A 45 8.36 -7.76 8.01
CA LEU A 45 7.66 -6.51 7.65
C LEU A 45 8.50 -5.57 6.75
N SER A 46 9.15 -6.09 5.71
CA SER A 46 10.09 -5.34 4.85
C SER A 46 9.70 -5.29 3.37
N VAL A 47 8.46 -5.67 3.05
CA VAL A 47 7.93 -5.65 1.68
C VAL A 47 7.75 -4.22 1.18
N LYS A 48 8.15 -3.97 -0.07
CA LYS A 48 7.94 -2.72 -0.79
C LYS A 48 7.38 -2.98 -2.19
N ARG A 49 6.56 -2.05 -2.68
CA ARG A 49 6.04 -2.06 -4.06
C ARG A 49 7.15 -1.65 -5.03
N ILE A 50 7.34 -2.41 -6.11
CA ILE A 50 8.22 -2.02 -7.23
C ILE A 50 7.39 -1.42 -8.37
N SER A 51 6.31 -2.09 -8.76
CA SER A 51 5.44 -1.67 -9.85
C SER A 51 3.97 -1.92 -9.52
N SER A 52 3.06 -1.61 -10.42
CA SER A 52 1.64 -1.98 -10.31
C SER A 52 1.51 -3.51 -10.21
N GLY A 53 1.08 -3.99 -9.05
CA GLY A 53 0.87 -5.42 -8.78
C GLY A 53 2.13 -6.24 -8.50
N ILE A 54 3.33 -5.65 -8.60
CA ILE A 54 4.60 -6.33 -8.29
C ILE A 54 5.18 -5.80 -6.99
N TRP A 55 5.37 -6.71 -6.03
CA TRP A 55 5.90 -6.44 -4.71
C TRP A 55 7.20 -7.22 -4.49
N ASN A 56 8.12 -6.63 -3.73
CA ASN A 56 9.42 -7.22 -3.43
C ASN A 56 9.72 -7.15 -1.94
N CYS A 57 10.14 -8.26 -1.37
CA CYS A 57 10.67 -8.28 -0.01
C CYS A 57 12.14 -7.84 -0.02
N ARG A 58 12.49 -6.82 0.79
CA ARG A 58 13.90 -6.41 0.91
C ARG A 58 14.76 -7.37 1.72
N HIS A 59 14.15 -8.23 2.53
CA HIS A 59 14.88 -9.18 3.37
C HIS A 59 15.29 -10.43 2.58
N CYS A 60 14.33 -11.12 1.96
CA CYS A 60 14.61 -12.36 1.21
C CYS A 60 14.75 -12.16 -0.31
N GLY A 61 14.49 -10.96 -0.85
CA GLY A 61 14.60 -10.67 -2.29
C GLY A 61 13.49 -11.26 -3.15
N VAL A 62 12.51 -11.96 -2.55
CA VAL A 62 11.39 -12.55 -3.26
C VAL A 62 10.48 -11.48 -3.85
N LYS A 63 10.23 -11.58 -5.16
CA LYS A 63 9.24 -10.80 -5.90
C LYS A 63 7.96 -11.61 -6.04
N PHE A 64 6.81 -11.01 -5.76
CA PHE A 64 5.52 -11.68 -5.87
C PHE A 64 4.44 -10.76 -6.44
N ALA A 65 3.41 -11.38 -7.02
CA ALA A 65 2.24 -10.71 -7.56
C ALA A 65 1.16 -10.52 -6.49
N ALA A 66 0.59 -9.32 -6.42
CA ALA A 66 -0.53 -9.00 -5.53
C ALA A 66 -1.35 -7.84 -6.10
N GLY A 67 -2.25 -7.26 -5.29
CA GLY A 67 -3.03 -6.09 -5.69
C GLY A 67 -2.16 -4.86 -5.98
N ALA A 68 -2.71 -3.91 -6.75
CA ALA A 68 -1.99 -2.71 -7.16
C ALA A 68 -1.54 -1.83 -5.98
N TYR A 69 -2.36 -1.72 -4.93
CA TYR A 69 -2.13 -0.88 -3.75
C TYR A 69 -2.09 -1.65 -2.43
N SER A 70 -2.34 -2.96 -2.47
CA SER A 70 -2.30 -3.85 -1.31
C SER A 70 -1.55 -5.13 -1.66
N PRO A 71 -0.55 -5.54 -0.87
CA PRO A 71 0.17 -6.79 -1.08
C PRO A 71 -0.62 -8.02 -0.63
N LYS A 72 -1.81 -7.84 -0.03
CA LYS A 72 -2.70 -8.96 0.27
C LYS A 72 -3.19 -9.57 -1.04
N GLN A 73 -2.94 -10.86 -1.22
CA GLN A 73 -3.53 -11.64 -2.28
C GLN A 73 -5.04 -11.68 -2.02
N LYS A 74 -5.86 -11.21 -2.98
CA LYS A 74 -7.27 -11.56 -2.96
C LYS A 74 -7.32 -13.04 -3.30
N LYS A 75 -7.62 -13.91 -2.34
CA LYS A 75 -8.11 -15.25 -2.68
C LYS A 75 -9.35 -15.01 -3.54
N SER A 76 -9.34 -15.43 -4.79
CA SER A 76 -10.53 -15.40 -5.64
C SER A 76 -11.62 -16.15 -4.89
N THR A 77 -12.67 -15.44 -4.50
CA THR A 77 -13.83 -15.93 -3.76
C THR A 77 -14.68 -16.89 -4.61
N LEU A 78 -14.05 -17.88 -5.27
CA LEU A 78 -14.71 -18.83 -6.17
C LEU A 78 -14.57 -20.28 -5.69
N LEU A 79 -14.30 -20.53 -4.41
CA LEU A 79 -14.24 -21.88 -3.84
C LEU A 79 -15.03 -22.02 -2.53
N ILE A 80 -16.19 -21.38 -2.44
CA ILE A 80 -17.21 -21.68 -1.42
C ILE A 80 -18.60 -21.53 -2.06
N THR A 81 -18.97 -22.49 -2.89
CA THR A 81 -20.37 -22.88 -3.11
C THR A 81 -20.32 -24.38 -3.35
N GLU A 82 -20.51 -25.15 -2.28
CA GLU A 82 -21.13 -26.48 -2.39
C GLU A 82 -22.59 -26.30 -2.82
#